data_AF-A0A8T6P052-F1
#
_entry.id   AF-A0A8T6P052-F1
#
_cell.length_a   1.000
_cell.length_b   1.000
_cell.length_c   1.000
_cell.angle_alpha   90.00
_cell.angle_beta   90.00
_cell.angle_gamma   90.00
#
_symmetry.space_group_name_H-M   'P 1'
#
loop_
_entity.id
_entity.type
_entity.pdbx_description
1 polymer ?
#
loop_
_entity_poly.entity_id
_entity_poly.type
_entity_poly.pdbx_seq_one_letter_code
_entity_poly.pdbx_strand_id
1 'polypeptide(L)'
;MSNLFRFNDWPFRTKILVALILIAVLPLSIISAIQSITAANSLRSIEFAALQSTAAIKLDSLEDWFEDHRRDMELYASRPAQARSVARIPDALTELGDGDYQTGVARMVELYSNPETIDAGDGSTYSVEHAFIAGIGNTFVQLYEYEDIYIVTTDGTVVYSFNKGAEFGTNLVDGPLADTGLGTAFRQMLQASETEVTILTDFEYYPPIDDSAAFIATPFIADGEITAIAITRIPTTRLDEIAQERTGLGETGETYLVGEDKLFRTDSRFLEELGVTSTRNNPDIVVDTVSANAALAGECGQAIITDYRGEEVF
;
A
#
# COMPACT_ATOMS: atom_id res chain seq x y z
N MET A 1 -64.12 -17.93 -31.50
CA MET A 1 -62.67 -17.69 -31.57
C MET A 1 -62.03 -18.90 -32.22
N SER A 2 -61.23 -18.64 -33.24
CA SER A 2 -60.76 -19.50 -34.32
C SER A 2 -59.92 -20.70 -33.87
N ASN A 3 -60.35 -21.91 -34.25
CA ASN A 3 -59.49 -23.10 -34.37
C ASN A 3 -58.46 -22.86 -35.47
N LEU A 4 -57.34 -22.22 -35.12
CA LEU A 4 -56.18 -22.11 -36.00
C LEU A 4 -55.41 -23.45 -35.99
N PHE A 5 -55.34 -24.08 -37.17
CA PHE A 5 -54.37 -25.12 -37.58
C PHE A 5 -54.34 -26.46 -36.81
N ARG A 6 -55.19 -27.42 -37.20
CA ARG A 6 -54.98 -28.84 -36.88
C ARG A 6 -54.02 -29.47 -37.90
N PHE A 7 -52.88 -29.98 -37.43
CA PHE A 7 -51.84 -30.64 -38.27
C PHE A 7 -52.41 -31.74 -39.17
N ASN A 8 -53.50 -32.39 -38.75
CA ASN A 8 -54.10 -33.48 -39.49
C ASN A 8 -54.81 -33.04 -40.79
N ASP A 9 -55.22 -31.78 -40.89
CA ASP A 9 -55.96 -31.22 -42.03
C ASP A 9 -55.03 -30.73 -43.16
N TRP A 10 -53.70 -30.84 -42.98
CA TRP A 10 -52.71 -30.41 -43.97
C TRP A 10 -52.58 -31.41 -45.14
N PRO A 11 -52.35 -30.91 -46.39
CA PRO A 11 -52.05 -31.76 -47.53
C PRO A 11 -50.78 -32.60 -47.26
N PHE A 12 -50.75 -33.84 -47.77
CA PHE A 12 -49.66 -34.79 -47.56
C PHE A 12 -48.26 -34.23 -47.89
N ARG A 13 -48.16 -33.42 -48.96
CA ARG A 13 -46.91 -32.74 -49.36
C ARG A 13 -46.40 -31.78 -48.27
N THR A 14 -47.29 -31.01 -47.64
CA THR A 14 -46.92 -30.05 -46.59
C THR A 14 -46.43 -30.76 -45.33
N LYS A 15 -47.06 -31.88 -44.95
CA LYS A 15 -46.64 -32.70 -43.80
C LYS A 15 -45.20 -33.23 -43.99
N ILE A 16 -44.88 -33.76 -45.17
CA ILE A 16 -43.53 -34.26 -45.48
C ILE A 16 -42.50 -33.12 -45.50
N LEU A 17 -42.83 -31.99 -46.12
CA LEU A 17 -41.92 -30.83 -46.17
C LEU A 17 -41.61 -30.29 -44.76
N VAL A 18 -42.61 -30.17 -43.90
CA VAL A 18 -42.42 -29.73 -42.50
C VAL A 18 -41.62 -30.75 -41.70
N ALA A 19 -41.87 -32.05 -41.88
CA ALA A 19 -41.08 -33.10 -41.23
C ALA A 19 -39.60 -33.05 -41.66
N LEU A 20 -39.31 -32.85 -42.95
CA LEU A 20 -37.94 -32.71 -43.45
C LEU A 20 -37.24 -31.45 -42.91
N ILE A 21 -37.95 -30.32 -42.86
CA ILE A 21 -37.42 -29.08 -42.27
C ILE A 21 -37.13 -29.28 -40.78
N LEU A 22 -38.03 -29.91 -40.02
CA LEU A 22 -37.81 -30.17 -38.61
C LEU A 22 -36.62 -31.10 -38.38
N ILE A 23 -36.46 -32.15 -39.17
CA ILE A 23 -35.31 -33.07 -39.08
C ILE A 23 -33.99 -32.36 -39.37
N ALA A 24 -33.97 -31.37 -40.27
CA ALA A 24 -32.76 -30.60 -40.57
C ALA A 24 -32.47 -29.51 -39.51
N VAL A 25 -33.48 -28.73 -39.13
CA VAL A 25 -33.32 -27.53 -38.28
C VAL A 25 -33.12 -27.90 -36.82
N LEU A 26 -33.88 -28.86 -36.29
CA LEU A 26 -33.88 -29.19 -34.86
C LEU A 26 -32.50 -29.67 -34.36
N PRO A 27 -31.78 -30.60 -35.01
CA PRO A 27 -30.42 -30.95 -34.60
C PRO A 27 -29.41 -29.81 -34.80
N LEU A 28 -29.54 -28.99 -35.84
CA LEU A 28 -28.70 -27.80 -36.02
C LEU A 28 -28.91 -26.78 -34.90
N SER A 29 -30.16 -26.55 -34.47
CA SER A 29 -30.48 -25.68 -33.34
C SER A 29 -29.91 -26.21 -32.03
N ILE A 30 -29.98 -27.53 -31.79
CA ILE A 30 -29.38 -28.16 -30.60
C ILE A 30 -27.86 -28.01 -30.62
N ILE A 31 -27.21 -28.34 -31.74
CA ILE A 31 -25.75 -28.21 -31.90
C ILE A 31 -25.33 -26.74 -31.73
N SER A 32 -26.06 -25.80 -32.33
CA SER A 32 -25.83 -24.37 -32.18
C SER A 32 -25.94 -23.95 -30.71
N ALA A 33 -26.99 -24.36 -30.00
CA ALA A 33 -27.15 -24.07 -28.58
C ALA A 33 -26.00 -24.64 -27.72
N ILE A 34 -25.61 -25.89 -27.96
CA ILE A 34 -24.48 -26.53 -27.26
C ILE A 34 -23.17 -25.79 -27.57
N GLN A 35 -22.93 -25.43 -28.84
CA GLN A 35 -21.75 -24.66 -29.24
C GLN A 35 -21.73 -23.28 -28.60
N SER A 36 -22.86 -22.57 -28.55
CA SER A 36 -22.96 -21.27 -27.88
C SER A 36 -22.66 -21.37 -26.39
N ILE A 37 -23.21 -22.37 -25.69
CA ILE A 37 -22.95 -22.58 -24.26
C ILE A 37 -21.47 -22.95 -24.02
N THR A 38 -20.92 -23.84 -24.86
CA THR A 38 -19.52 -24.25 -24.75
C THR A 38 -18.59 -23.08 -25.01
N ALA A 39 -18.86 -22.28 -26.05
CA ALA A 39 -18.10 -21.09 -26.39
C ALA A 39 -18.14 -20.07 -25.25
N ALA A 40 -19.31 -19.82 -24.66
CA ALA A 40 -19.45 -18.90 -23.52
C ALA A 40 -18.64 -19.38 -22.30
N ASN A 41 -18.68 -20.68 -21.98
CA ASN A 41 -17.90 -21.24 -20.87
C ASN A 41 -16.39 -21.18 -21.12
N SER A 42 -15.95 -21.47 -22.36
CA SER A 42 -14.54 -21.39 -22.72
C SER A 42 -14.02 -19.94 -22.66
N LEU A 43 -14.79 -18.97 -23.13
CA LEU A 43 -14.42 -17.55 -23.04
C LEU A 43 -14.24 -17.12 -21.59
N ARG A 44 -15.20 -17.46 -20.72
CA ARG A 44 -15.08 -17.20 -19.27
C ARG A 44 -13.83 -17.83 -18.67
N SER A 45 -13.52 -19.09 -19.01
CA SER A 45 -12.31 -19.74 -18.48
C SER A 45 -11.01 -19.06 -18.94
N ILE A 46 -10.99 -18.50 -20.15
CA ILE A 46 -9.84 -17.78 -20.68
C ILE A 46 -9.68 -16.43 -19.97
N GLU A 47 -10.79 -15.69 -19.80
CA GLU A 47 -10.82 -14.41 -19.07
C GLU A 47 -10.34 -14.59 -17.62
N PHE A 48 -10.88 -15.59 -16.92
CA PHE A 48 -10.45 -15.91 -15.56
C PHE A 48 -8.98 -16.28 -15.46
N ALA A 49 -8.47 -17.12 -16.37
CA ALA A 49 -7.06 -17.48 -16.38
C ALA A 49 -6.15 -16.26 -16.63
N ALA A 50 -6.59 -15.32 -17.48
CA ALA A 50 -5.87 -14.07 -17.69
C ALA A 50 -5.89 -13.17 -16.45
N LEU A 51 -7.05 -12.99 -15.81
CA LEU A 51 -7.19 -12.20 -14.58
C LEU A 51 -6.34 -12.79 -13.44
N GLN A 52 -6.36 -14.10 -13.26
CA GLN A 52 -5.54 -14.78 -12.25
C GLN A 52 -4.05 -14.58 -12.51
N SER A 53 -3.61 -14.67 -13.77
CA SER A 53 -2.22 -14.41 -14.13
C SER A 53 -1.84 -12.95 -13.84
N THR A 54 -2.71 -12.00 -14.16
CA THR A 54 -2.47 -10.58 -13.87
C THR A 54 -2.42 -10.32 -12.37
N ALA A 55 -3.35 -10.89 -11.60
CA ALA A 55 -3.36 -10.80 -10.14
C ALA A 55 -2.08 -11.38 -9.51
N ALA A 56 -1.60 -12.53 -10.01
CA ALA A 56 -0.36 -13.14 -9.54
C ALA A 56 0.87 -12.26 -9.84
N ILE A 57 0.96 -11.69 -11.05
CA ILE A 57 2.05 -10.78 -11.43
C ILE A 57 2.01 -9.49 -10.56
N LYS A 58 0.82 -8.96 -10.30
CA LYS A 58 0.66 -7.79 -9.44
C LYS A 58 1.00 -8.09 -7.99
N LEU A 59 0.59 -9.25 -7.46
CA LEU A 59 0.96 -9.68 -6.12
C LEU A 59 2.49 -9.77 -5.99
N ASP A 60 3.16 -10.45 -6.93
CA ASP A 60 4.61 -10.55 -6.98
C ASP A 60 5.28 -9.16 -7.03
N SER A 61 4.77 -8.26 -7.87
CA SER A 61 5.27 -6.88 -7.97
C SER A 61 5.08 -6.08 -6.67
N LEU A 62 3.99 -6.30 -5.94
CA LEU A 62 3.71 -5.65 -4.66
C LEU A 62 4.59 -6.21 -3.55
N GLU A 63 4.71 -7.54 -3.47
CA GLU A 63 5.59 -8.22 -2.51
C GLU A 63 7.05 -7.79 -2.71
N ASP A 64 7.54 -7.80 -3.94
CA ASP A 64 8.88 -7.31 -4.29
C ASP A 64 9.07 -5.85 -3.91
N TRP A 65 8.06 -5.01 -4.17
CA TRP A 65 8.13 -3.59 -3.82
C TRP A 65 8.25 -3.38 -2.31
N PHE A 66 7.44 -4.05 -1.49
CA PHE A 66 7.55 -3.97 -0.02
C PHE A 66 8.89 -4.52 0.49
N GLU A 67 9.36 -5.63 -0.09
CA GLU A 67 10.64 -6.24 0.26
C GLU A 67 11.84 -5.34 -0.10
N ASP A 68 11.78 -4.65 -1.23
CA ASP A 68 12.81 -3.69 -1.62
C ASP A 68 12.85 -2.50 -0.66
N HIS A 69 11.71 -1.94 -0.27
CA HIS A 69 11.66 -0.85 0.71
C HIS A 69 12.16 -1.30 2.10
N ARG A 70 11.85 -2.54 2.51
CA ARG A 70 12.39 -3.15 3.72
C ARG A 70 13.93 -3.23 3.65
N ARG A 71 14.48 -3.76 2.55
CA ARG A 71 15.93 -3.88 2.35
C ARG A 71 16.63 -2.53 2.29
N ASP A 72 16.01 -1.53 1.69
CA ASP A 72 16.56 -0.19 1.59
C ASP A 72 16.72 0.44 2.98
N MET A 73 15.70 0.30 3.83
CA MET A 73 15.77 0.76 5.22
C MET A 73 16.81 -0.01 6.04
N GLU A 74 16.88 -1.33 5.89
CA GLU A 74 17.92 -2.15 6.54
C GLU A 74 19.33 -1.72 6.08
N LEU A 75 19.51 -1.43 4.79
CA LEU A 75 20.76 -0.91 4.26
C LEU A 75 21.06 0.50 4.80
N TYR A 76 20.04 1.34 5.00
CA TYR A 76 20.18 2.64 5.65
C TYR A 76 20.73 2.51 7.07
N ALA A 77 20.08 1.70 7.91
CA ALA A 77 20.43 1.60 9.32
C ALA A 77 21.67 0.73 9.62
N SER A 78 22.01 -0.22 8.75
CA SER A 78 23.15 -1.14 8.95
C SER A 78 24.53 -0.51 8.75
N ARG A 79 24.64 0.75 8.31
CA ARG A 79 25.93 1.42 8.08
C ARG A 79 26.62 1.75 9.41
N PRO A 80 27.78 1.13 9.76
CA PRO A 80 28.38 1.30 11.08
C PRO A 80 28.79 2.74 11.42
N ALA A 81 29.20 3.52 10.42
CA ALA A 81 29.55 4.94 10.62
C ALA A 81 28.31 5.77 11.00
N GLN A 82 27.16 5.46 10.40
CA GLN A 82 25.90 6.14 10.65
C GLN A 82 25.30 5.73 11.99
N ALA A 83 25.27 4.43 12.30
CA ALA A 83 24.84 3.96 13.61
C ALA A 83 25.65 4.60 14.76
N ARG A 84 26.97 4.75 14.59
CA ARG A 84 27.83 5.45 15.56
C ARG A 84 27.57 6.96 15.63
N SER A 85 27.32 7.61 14.50
CA SER A 85 26.98 9.05 14.45
C SER A 85 25.67 9.31 15.19
N VAL A 86 24.64 8.52 14.88
CA VAL A 86 23.33 8.58 15.52
C VAL A 86 23.42 8.28 17.02
N ALA A 87 24.23 7.30 17.43
CA ALA A 87 24.43 6.98 18.85
C ALA A 87 24.99 8.14 19.69
N ARG A 88 25.64 9.14 19.07
CA ARG A 88 26.19 10.32 19.76
C ARG A 88 25.17 11.45 19.92
N ILE A 89 24.03 11.39 19.21
CA ILE A 89 23.03 12.47 19.21
C ILE A 89 22.48 12.79 20.61
N PRO A 90 22.16 11.81 21.49
CA PRO A 90 21.67 12.14 22.83
C PRO A 90 22.64 12.99 23.67
N ASP A 91 23.92 12.62 23.66
CA ASP A 91 24.98 13.38 24.35
C ASP A 91 25.19 14.74 23.69
N ALA A 92 25.16 14.80 22.35
CA ALA A 92 25.30 16.02 21.58
C ALA A 92 24.16 17.02 21.84
N LEU A 93 22.93 16.54 22.02
CA LEU A 93 21.80 17.37 22.40
C LEU A 93 21.92 17.85 23.84
N THR A 94 22.37 16.99 24.76
CA THR A 94 22.65 17.41 26.14
C THR A 94 23.72 18.49 26.19
N GLU A 95 24.78 18.39 25.39
CA GLU A 95 25.80 19.43 25.22
C GLU A 95 25.20 20.74 24.66
N LEU A 96 24.40 20.63 23.60
CA LEU A 96 23.74 21.78 22.94
C LEU A 96 22.80 22.54 23.89
N GLY A 97 22.21 21.84 24.87
CA GLY A 97 21.35 22.39 25.90
C GLY A 97 22.05 22.77 27.21
N ASP A 98 23.38 22.96 27.19
CA ASP A 98 24.18 23.31 28.38
C ASP A 98 24.01 22.32 29.57
N GLY A 99 23.84 21.03 29.26
CA GLY A 99 23.64 19.94 30.22
C GLY A 99 22.19 19.51 30.41
N ASP A 100 21.21 20.17 29.77
CA ASP A 100 19.80 19.78 29.78
C ASP A 100 19.34 19.29 28.40
N TYR A 101 18.99 18.01 28.31
CA TYR A 101 18.62 17.36 27.05
C TYR A 101 17.43 18.03 26.35
N GLN A 102 16.37 18.39 27.10
CA GLN A 102 15.16 18.99 26.53
C GLN A 102 15.41 20.42 26.01
N THR A 103 16.23 21.19 26.72
CA THR A 103 16.75 22.48 26.23
C THR A 103 17.55 22.29 24.95
N GLY A 104 18.34 21.22 24.86
CA GLY A 104 19.04 20.80 23.66
C GLY A 104 18.13 20.50 22.48
N VAL A 105 17.06 19.73 22.71
CA VAL A 105 16.03 19.42 21.70
C VAL A 105 15.34 20.70 21.21
N ALA A 106 14.97 21.61 22.11
CA ALA A 106 14.38 22.89 21.75
C ALA A 106 15.34 23.74 20.90
N ARG A 107 16.64 23.76 21.25
CA ARG A 107 17.68 24.47 20.50
C ARG A 107 17.94 23.84 19.14
N MET A 108 17.94 22.52 19.05
CA MET A 108 18.00 21.77 17.79
C MET A 108 16.87 22.21 16.86
N VAL A 109 15.62 22.20 17.35
CA VAL A 109 14.46 22.62 16.55
C VAL A 109 14.65 24.05 16.06
N GLU A 110 15.06 24.98 16.93
CA GLU A 110 15.29 26.38 16.54
C GLU A 110 16.33 26.51 15.41
N LEU A 111 17.44 25.80 15.50
CA LEU A 111 18.54 25.88 14.54
C LEU A 111 18.23 25.16 13.20
N TYR A 112 17.47 24.07 13.27
CA TYR A 112 17.29 23.13 12.16
C TYR A 112 15.87 23.04 11.61
N SER A 113 14.97 23.97 11.97
CA SER A 113 13.61 24.06 11.41
C SER A 113 13.59 24.30 9.88
N ASN A 114 14.68 24.81 9.31
CA ASN A 114 14.82 24.91 7.85
C ASN A 114 15.48 23.63 7.30
N PRO A 115 14.81 22.89 6.39
CA PRO A 115 15.37 21.69 5.77
C PRO A 115 16.70 21.90 5.03
N GLU A 116 16.96 23.11 4.55
CA GLU A 116 18.21 23.45 3.87
C GLU A 116 19.39 23.62 4.83
N THR A 117 19.14 23.75 6.15
CA THR A 117 20.21 23.88 7.15
C THR A 117 20.88 22.53 7.38
N ILE A 118 22.05 22.34 6.77
CA ILE A 118 22.89 21.16 7.01
C ILE A 118 23.77 21.32 8.25
N ASP A 119 24.30 22.52 8.47
CA ASP A 119 25.15 22.91 9.60
C ASP A 119 24.74 24.32 10.05
N ALA A 120 24.43 24.50 11.33
CA ALA A 120 24.04 25.78 11.90
C ALA A 120 25.24 26.75 12.11
N GLY A 121 26.47 26.27 11.96
CA GLY A 121 27.69 27.05 12.17
C GLY A 121 27.96 27.42 13.63
N ASP A 122 27.30 26.74 14.57
CA ASP A 122 27.44 26.94 16.02
C ASP A 122 28.64 26.17 16.61
N GLY A 123 29.24 25.26 15.83
CA GLY A 123 30.36 24.43 16.25
C GLY A 123 29.97 23.31 17.23
N SER A 124 28.68 23.05 17.44
CA SER A 124 28.22 22.01 18.36
C SER A 124 28.46 20.61 17.80
N THR A 125 28.58 19.62 18.69
CA THR A 125 28.64 18.22 18.29
C THR A 125 27.40 17.81 17.48
N TYR A 126 26.21 18.34 17.83
CA TYR A 126 24.98 18.04 17.09
C TYR A 126 25.10 18.51 15.64
N SER A 127 25.64 19.69 15.38
CA SER A 127 25.82 20.19 14.02
C SER A 127 26.73 19.32 13.16
N VAL A 128 27.79 18.77 13.75
CA VAL A 128 28.68 17.82 13.08
C VAL A 128 27.96 16.53 12.70
N GLU A 129 27.22 15.94 13.66
CA GLU A 129 26.49 14.69 13.44
C GLU A 129 25.30 14.89 12.50
N HIS A 130 24.57 16.00 12.62
CA HIS A 130 23.48 16.37 11.71
C HIS A 130 23.98 16.50 10.27
N ALA A 131 25.13 17.17 10.04
CA ALA A 131 25.68 17.30 8.70
C ALA A 131 26.07 15.94 8.09
N PHE A 132 26.63 15.03 8.90
CA PHE A 132 26.95 13.67 8.48
C PHE A 132 25.69 12.86 8.11
N ILE A 133 24.69 12.87 9.00
CA ILE A 133 23.41 12.18 8.80
C ILE A 133 22.69 12.75 7.57
N ALA A 134 22.60 14.07 7.44
CA ALA A 134 21.92 14.73 6.34
C ALA A 134 22.56 14.41 4.98
N GLY A 135 23.89 14.32 4.90
CA GLY A 135 24.56 13.93 3.65
C GLY A 135 24.10 12.54 3.14
N ILE A 136 23.99 11.58 4.05
CA ILE A 136 23.53 10.21 3.72
C ILE A 136 22.01 10.18 3.52
N GLY A 137 21.26 10.80 4.42
CA GLY A 137 19.80 10.91 4.41
C GLY A 137 19.28 11.54 3.13
N ASN A 138 19.81 12.70 2.73
CA ASN A 138 19.38 13.39 1.52
C ASN A 138 19.58 12.52 0.27
N THR A 139 20.71 11.83 0.18
CA THR A 139 20.98 10.91 -0.93
C THR A 139 20.01 9.74 -0.92
N PHE A 140 19.72 9.18 0.25
CA PHE A 140 18.82 8.05 0.41
C PHE A 140 17.37 8.41 0.05
N VAL A 141 16.83 9.47 0.66
CA VAL A 141 15.47 9.96 0.40
C VAL A 141 15.26 10.27 -1.08
N GLN A 142 16.23 10.89 -1.74
CA GLN A 142 16.13 11.21 -3.17
C GLN A 142 16.25 9.99 -4.10
N LEU A 143 17.15 9.05 -3.80
CA LEU A 143 17.37 7.89 -4.68
C LEU A 143 16.25 6.86 -4.60
N TYR A 144 15.67 6.70 -3.41
CA TYR A 144 14.61 5.72 -3.13
C TYR A 144 13.22 6.34 -3.03
N GLU A 145 13.11 7.64 -3.36
CA GLU A 145 11.85 8.38 -3.46
C GLU A 145 10.99 8.32 -2.19
N TYR A 146 11.64 8.21 -1.02
CA TYR A 146 10.97 8.38 0.25
C TYR A 146 10.51 9.82 0.41
N GLU A 147 9.39 10.03 1.09
CA GLU A 147 8.94 11.39 1.39
C GLU A 147 9.77 12.03 2.51
N ASP A 148 10.07 11.26 3.55
CA ASP A 148 10.85 11.70 4.70
C ASP A 148 11.53 10.51 5.38
N ILE A 149 12.60 10.75 6.15
CA ILE A 149 13.18 9.76 7.05
C ILE A 149 13.42 10.38 8.41
N TYR A 150 12.86 9.73 9.43
CA TYR A 150 12.96 10.13 10.82
C TYR A 150 14.04 9.30 11.50
N ILE A 151 14.87 9.95 12.32
CA ILE A 151 15.71 9.26 13.31
C ILE A 151 15.16 9.59 14.68
N VAL A 152 14.80 8.55 15.40
CA VAL A 152 14.15 8.63 16.70
C VAL A 152 15.06 8.00 17.75
N THR A 153 15.43 8.75 18.77
CA THR A 153 16.19 8.22 19.90
C THR A 153 15.35 7.23 20.71
N THR A 154 15.98 6.39 21.51
CA THR A 154 15.31 5.32 22.27
C THR A 154 14.32 5.83 23.33
N ASP A 155 14.40 7.11 23.71
CA ASP A 155 13.43 7.80 24.56
C ASP A 155 12.19 8.32 23.80
N GLY A 156 12.16 8.18 22.47
CA GLY A 156 11.06 8.59 21.61
C GLY A 156 11.24 9.93 20.91
N THR A 157 12.32 10.66 21.15
CA THR A 157 12.51 11.99 20.55
C THR A 157 12.90 11.91 19.08
N VAL A 158 12.18 12.62 18.20
CA VAL A 158 12.49 12.73 16.77
C VAL A 158 13.62 13.75 16.58
N VAL A 159 14.86 13.26 16.54
CA VAL A 159 16.08 14.09 16.53
C VAL A 159 16.58 14.43 15.12
N TYR A 160 16.00 13.81 14.10
CA TYR A 160 16.22 14.17 12.70
C TYR A 160 14.94 13.86 11.88
N SER A 161 14.66 14.73 10.93
CA SER A 161 13.72 14.57 9.82
C SER A 161 14.39 15.21 8.60
N PHE A 162 14.18 14.67 7.40
CA PHE A 162 14.62 15.30 6.15
C PHE A 162 13.80 16.56 5.85
N ASN A 163 12.46 16.51 5.98
CA ASN A 163 11.60 17.66 5.66
C ASN A 163 11.42 18.66 6.81
N LYS A 164 11.90 18.34 8.01
CA LYS A 164 11.70 19.16 9.23
C LYS A 164 10.21 19.47 9.48
N GLY A 165 9.37 18.46 9.28
CA GLY A 165 7.92 18.53 9.41
C GLY A 165 7.43 18.63 10.86
N ALA A 166 6.13 18.45 11.07
CA ALA A 166 5.48 18.52 12.38
C ALA A 166 5.99 17.47 13.38
N GLU A 167 6.65 16.43 12.89
CA GLU A 167 7.28 15.36 13.66
C GLU A 167 8.57 15.83 14.36
N PHE A 168 9.30 16.76 13.74
CA PHE A 168 10.66 17.09 14.14
C PHE A 168 10.71 17.71 15.54
N GLY A 169 11.51 17.12 16.43
CA GLY A 169 11.62 17.53 17.84
C GLY A 169 10.46 17.10 18.74
N THR A 170 9.46 16.38 18.21
CA THR A 170 8.39 15.78 19.04
C THR A 170 8.84 14.46 19.67
N ASN A 171 8.05 13.94 20.61
CA ASN A 171 8.28 12.64 21.23
C ASN A 171 7.17 11.63 20.85
N LEU A 172 7.56 10.42 20.48
CA LEU A 172 6.65 9.34 20.03
C LEU A 172 6.11 8.46 21.16
N VAL A 173 6.45 8.77 22.41
CA VAL A 173 5.95 8.08 23.62
C VAL A 173 4.89 8.93 24.33
N ASP A 174 5.14 10.23 24.53
CA ASP A 174 4.27 11.13 25.28
C ASP A 174 3.88 12.43 24.54
N GLY A 175 4.30 12.56 23.28
CA GLY A 175 3.97 13.69 22.43
C GLY A 175 2.74 13.48 21.52
N PRO A 176 2.47 14.44 20.62
CA PRO A 176 1.24 14.49 19.84
C PRO A 176 1.07 13.34 18.83
N LEU A 177 2.15 12.64 18.50
CA LEU A 177 2.16 11.56 17.50
C LEU A 177 2.27 10.17 18.13
N ALA A 178 2.19 10.08 19.46
CA ALA A 178 2.30 8.80 20.17
C ALA A 178 1.23 7.78 19.70
N ASP A 179 -0.01 8.21 19.51
CA ASP A 179 -1.12 7.34 19.12
C ASP A 179 -1.34 7.26 17.59
N THR A 180 -0.26 7.43 16.80
CA THR A 180 -0.29 7.33 15.33
C THR A 180 0.52 6.14 14.83
N GLY A 181 0.39 5.80 13.54
CA GLY A 181 1.22 4.78 12.88
C GLY A 181 2.72 4.98 13.10
N LEU A 182 3.21 6.23 13.12
CA LEU A 182 4.62 6.55 13.41
C LEU A 182 5.02 6.13 14.83
N GLY A 183 4.20 6.47 15.83
CA GLY A 183 4.43 6.08 17.23
C GLY A 183 4.30 4.57 17.45
N THR A 184 3.37 3.92 16.74
CA THR A 184 3.21 2.46 16.76
C THR A 184 4.43 1.76 16.17
N ALA A 185 4.94 2.21 15.01
CA ALA A 185 6.15 1.65 14.40
C ALA A 185 7.36 1.76 15.34
N PHE A 186 7.53 2.92 15.99
CA PHE A 186 8.57 3.14 17.00
C PHE A 186 8.48 2.15 18.17
N ARG A 187 7.30 2.05 18.80
CA ARG A 187 7.10 1.17 19.96
C ARG A 187 7.28 -0.30 19.62
N GLN A 188 6.77 -0.74 18.48
CA GLN A 188 6.93 -2.13 18.01
C GLN A 188 8.41 -2.44 17.75
N MET A 189 9.14 -1.54 17.10
CA MET A 189 10.56 -1.74 16.81
C MET A 189 11.42 -1.78 18.10
N LEU A 190 11.12 -0.94 19.10
CA LEU A 190 11.81 -1.04 20.41
C LEU A 190 11.57 -2.36 21.14
N GLN A 191 10.45 -3.04 20.87
CA GLN A 191 10.07 -4.30 21.50
C GLN A 191 10.46 -5.53 20.65
N ALA A 192 10.94 -5.32 19.43
CA ALA A 192 11.23 -6.40 18.50
C ALA A 192 12.42 -7.24 18.99
N SER A 193 12.42 -8.51 18.57
CA SER A 193 13.54 -9.42 18.84
C SER A 193 14.78 -9.05 18.02
N GLU A 194 15.97 -9.50 18.42
CA GLU A 194 17.21 -9.29 17.65
C GLU A 194 17.14 -9.83 16.20
N THR A 195 16.21 -10.77 15.92
CA THR A 195 15.98 -11.33 14.59
C THR A 195 15.00 -10.53 13.74
N GLU A 196 14.20 -9.66 14.34
CA GLU A 196 13.22 -8.82 13.67
C GLU A 196 13.80 -7.42 13.52
N VAL A 197 14.41 -7.18 12.36
CA VAL A 197 15.18 -5.96 12.08
C VAL A 197 14.40 -4.91 11.29
N THR A 198 13.13 -5.20 10.98
CA THR A 198 12.21 -4.25 10.37
C THR A 198 10.77 -4.49 10.86
N ILE A 199 10.06 -3.40 11.14
CA ILE A 199 8.63 -3.36 11.41
C ILE A 199 7.91 -2.60 10.30
N LEU A 200 6.78 -3.13 9.85
CA LEU A 200 5.86 -2.49 8.92
C LEU A 200 4.53 -2.25 9.63
N THR A 201 4.00 -1.03 9.53
CA THR A 201 2.65 -0.69 9.99
C THR A 201 1.69 -0.62 8.80
N ASP A 202 0.41 -0.90 9.05
CA ASP A 202 -0.62 -0.71 8.04
C ASP A 202 -0.92 0.79 7.86
N PHE A 203 -1.60 1.14 6.76
CA PHE A 203 -2.02 2.51 6.52
C PHE A 203 -3.09 2.92 7.53
N GLU A 204 -2.91 4.07 8.15
CA GLU A 204 -3.87 4.71 9.03
C GLU A 204 -3.90 6.22 8.76
N TYR A 205 -4.95 6.92 9.19
CA TYR A 205 -4.98 8.38 9.11
C TYR A 205 -3.80 8.98 9.88
N TYR A 206 -3.05 9.86 9.22
CA TYR A 206 -1.84 10.48 9.73
C TYR A 206 -1.98 12.01 9.74
N PRO A 207 -2.24 12.62 10.92
CA PRO A 207 -2.59 14.04 11.02
C PRO A 207 -1.60 15.03 10.39
N PRO A 208 -0.26 14.83 10.43
CA PRO A 208 0.70 15.79 9.86
C PRO A 208 0.53 16.09 8.37
N ILE A 209 -0.04 15.16 7.60
CA ILE A 209 -0.28 15.34 6.16
C ILE A 209 -1.77 15.37 5.80
N ASP A 210 -2.66 15.24 6.79
CA ASP A 210 -4.11 15.12 6.60
C ASP A 210 -4.50 14.03 5.58
N ASP A 211 -3.75 12.93 5.59
CA ASP A 211 -3.91 11.80 4.67
C ASP A 211 -3.46 10.53 5.38
N SER A 212 -3.60 9.39 4.71
CA SER A 212 -3.23 8.09 5.21
C SER A 212 -1.74 7.81 5.03
N ALA A 213 -1.09 7.27 6.07
CA ALA A 213 0.31 6.86 6.00
C ALA A 213 0.51 5.48 6.63
N ALA A 214 1.45 4.73 6.06
CA ALA A 214 2.04 3.53 6.62
C ALA A 214 3.54 3.78 6.81
N PHE A 215 4.16 3.08 7.76
CA PHE A 215 5.55 3.31 8.16
C PHE A 215 6.37 2.03 8.17
N ILE A 216 7.63 2.16 7.77
CA ILE A 216 8.67 1.13 7.93
C ILE A 216 9.68 1.63 8.96
N ALA A 217 9.93 0.83 10.00
CA ALA A 217 10.89 1.14 11.07
C ALA A 217 12.00 0.08 11.14
N THR A 218 13.24 0.52 11.35
CA THR A 218 14.42 -0.36 11.48
C THR A 218 15.39 0.21 12.52
N PRO A 219 16.11 -0.62 13.31
CA PRO A 219 16.94 -0.12 14.38
C PRO A 219 18.35 0.24 13.89
N PHE A 220 18.87 1.36 14.38
CA PHE A 220 20.32 1.57 14.41
C PHE A 220 20.90 0.77 15.57
N ILE A 221 21.85 -0.13 15.27
CA ILE A 221 22.51 -0.96 16.27
C ILE A 221 23.99 -0.58 16.35
N ALA A 222 24.46 -0.25 17.55
CA ALA A 222 25.87 -0.06 17.84
C ALA A 222 26.25 -0.87 19.07
N ASP A 223 27.40 -1.56 19.01
CA ASP A 223 27.91 -2.41 20.10
C ASP A 223 26.90 -3.46 20.63
N GLY A 224 25.96 -3.89 19.77
CA GLY A 224 24.95 -4.90 20.10
C GLY A 224 23.67 -4.34 20.72
N GLU A 225 23.55 -3.02 20.88
CA GLU A 225 22.38 -2.36 21.45
C GLU A 225 21.70 -1.44 20.43
N ILE A 226 20.38 -1.31 20.52
CA ILE A 226 19.61 -0.34 19.74
C ILE A 226 19.92 1.05 20.28
N THR A 227 20.47 1.93 19.44
CA THR A 227 20.81 3.31 19.82
C THR A 227 19.78 4.33 19.34
N ALA A 228 19.06 4.00 18.27
CA ALA A 228 17.96 4.78 17.72
C ALA A 228 17.16 3.93 16.73
N ILE A 229 16.06 4.46 16.22
CA ILE A 229 15.24 3.83 15.20
C ILE A 229 15.15 4.79 14.00
N ALA A 230 15.42 4.27 12.80
CA ALA A 230 15.07 4.94 11.55
C ALA A 230 13.62 4.57 11.20
N ILE A 231 12.80 5.56 10.89
CA ILE A 231 11.43 5.35 10.43
C ILE A 231 11.19 6.15 9.17
N THR A 232 10.57 5.54 8.16
CA THR A 232 10.17 6.23 6.93
C THR A 232 8.69 6.02 6.67
N ARG A 233 8.07 6.99 5.99
CA ARG A 233 6.73 6.83 5.42
C ARG A 233 6.83 6.05 4.12
N ILE A 234 5.93 5.11 3.93
CA ILE A 234 5.85 4.30 2.72
C ILE A 234 5.37 5.18 1.56
N PRO A 235 6.11 5.25 0.43
CA PRO A 235 5.67 6.00 -0.74
C PRO A 235 4.40 5.39 -1.33
N THR A 236 3.33 6.18 -1.48
CA THR A 236 2.06 5.68 -2.01
C THR A 236 1.97 5.72 -3.52
N THR A 237 2.67 6.66 -4.17
CA THR A 237 2.63 6.85 -5.63
C THR A 237 2.93 5.56 -6.39
N ARG A 238 4.02 4.87 -6.04
CA ARG A 238 4.42 3.64 -6.73
C ARG A 238 3.47 2.47 -6.45
N LEU A 239 2.93 2.41 -5.23
CA LEU A 239 1.92 1.43 -4.85
C LEU A 239 0.66 1.59 -5.72
N ASP A 240 0.20 2.82 -5.92
CA ASP A 240 -0.94 3.14 -6.77
C ASP A 240 -0.65 2.85 -8.25
N GLU A 241 0.55 3.15 -8.75
CA GLU A 241 0.93 2.80 -10.13
C GLU A 241 0.85 1.28 -10.38
N ILE A 242 1.35 0.46 -9.46
CA ILE A 242 1.28 -1.01 -9.57
C ILE A 242 -0.18 -1.48 -9.56
N ALA A 243 -0.99 -0.95 -8.65
CA ALA A 243 -2.41 -1.29 -8.54
C ALA A 243 -3.20 -0.86 -9.78
N GLN A 244 -2.93 0.33 -10.32
CA GLN A 244 -3.67 0.92 -11.44
C GLN A 244 -3.21 0.42 -12.82
N GLU A 245 -2.10 -0.31 -12.93
CA GLU A 245 -1.66 -0.90 -14.20
C GLU A 245 -2.75 -1.79 -14.82
N ARG A 246 -3.12 -1.54 -16.08
CA ARG A 246 -4.36 -2.06 -16.68
C ARG A 246 -4.16 -3.21 -17.65
N THR A 247 -2.92 -3.55 -17.96
CA THR A 247 -2.61 -4.55 -18.96
C THR A 247 -3.33 -5.88 -18.65
N GLY A 248 -4.25 -6.29 -19.52
CA GLY A 248 -5.01 -7.53 -19.38
C GLY A 248 -6.26 -7.48 -18.50
N LEU A 249 -6.67 -6.31 -17.98
CA LEU A 249 -7.86 -6.16 -17.11
C LEU A 249 -9.14 -5.70 -17.85
N GLY A 250 -9.04 -5.37 -19.13
CA GLY A 250 -10.16 -4.83 -19.91
C GLY A 250 -10.56 -3.41 -19.49
N GLU A 251 -11.81 -3.04 -19.75
CA GLU A 251 -12.29 -1.68 -19.51
C GLU A 251 -12.66 -1.43 -18.05
N THR A 252 -13.40 -2.38 -17.45
CA THR A 252 -13.99 -2.26 -16.11
C THR A 252 -13.15 -2.89 -14.99
N GLY A 253 -12.11 -3.67 -15.34
CA GLY A 253 -11.25 -4.31 -14.36
C GLY A 253 -10.36 -3.32 -13.61
N GLU A 254 -10.09 -3.65 -12.36
CA GLU A 254 -9.20 -2.92 -11.47
C GLU A 254 -8.44 -3.88 -10.57
N THR A 255 -7.43 -3.35 -9.89
CA THR A 255 -6.76 -4.04 -8.79
C THR A 255 -6.58 -3.03 -7.68
N TYR A 256 -6.80 -3.47 -6.45
CA TYR A 256 -6.66 -2.64 -5.27
C TYR A 256 -6.20 -3.48 -4.10
N LEU A 257 -5.57 -2.82 -3.13
CA LEU A 257 -5.27 -3.39 -1.82
C LEU A 257 -6.37 -3.00 -0.84
N VAL A 258 -6.77 -3.94 0.01
CA VAL A 258 -7.81 -3.76 1.03
C VAL A 258 -7.27 -4.24 2.38
N GLY A 259 -7.52 -3.46 3.43
CA GLY A 259 -7.15 -3.82 4.80
C GLY A 259 -8.23 -4.63 5.52
N GLU A 260 -7.91 -5.12 6.72
CA GLU A 260 -8.86 -5.88 7.56
C GLU A 260 -10.09 -5.06 7.97
N ASP A 261 -9.96 -3.73 7.97
CA ASP A 261 -11.04 -2.77 8.17
C ASP A 261 -11.96 -2.59 6.95
N LYS A 262 -11.68 -3.33 5.86
CA LYS A 262 -12.37 -3.28 4.57
C LYS A 262 -12.24 -1.94 3.85
N LEU A 263 -11.27 -1.12 4.22
CA LEU A 263 -10.96 0.12 3.52
C LEU A 263 -9.85 -0.10 2.51
N PHE A 264 -9.79 0.78 1.51
CA PHE A 264 -8.73 0.74 0.51
C PHE A 264 -7.37 1.12 1.12
N ARG A 265 -6.31 0.49 0.63
CA ARG A 265 -4.90 0.89 0.86
C ARG A 265 -4.28 1.54 -0.37
N THR A 266 -4.99 1.51 -1.49
CA THR A 266 -4.66 2.15 -2.77
C THR A 266 -5.82 2.97 -3.29
N ASP A 267 -5.52 3.97 -4.12
CA ASP A 267 -6.58 4.70 -4.79
C ASP A 267 -7.20 3.89 -5.92
N SER A 268 -8.52 3.76 -5.85
CA SER A 268 -9.34 3.21 -6.93
C SER A 268 -9.13 4.03 -8.19
N ARG A 269 -9.13 3.38 -9.35
CA ARG A 269 -9.10 4.10 -10.64
C ARG A 269 -10.42 4.82 -10.97
N PHE A 270 -11.45 4.66 -10.14
CA PHE A 270 -12.80 5.20 -10.33
C PHE A 270 -13.08 6.41 -9.42
N LEU A 271 -12.05 7.15 -8.97
CA LEU A 271 -12.20 8.34 -8.11
C LEU A 271 -13.25 9.35 -8.63
N GLU A 272 -13.27 9.64 -9.93
CA GLU A 272 -14.21 10.59 -10.53
C GLU A 272 -15.67 10.09 -10.45
N GLU A 273 -15.89 8.79 -10.67
CA GLU A 273 -17.21 8.16 -10.55
C GLU A 273 -17.69 8.17 -9.10
N LEU A 274 -16.77 7.94 -8.17
CA LEU A 274 -17.03 7.94 -6.72
C LEU A 274 -17.17 9.35 -6.14
N GLY A 275 -16.74 10.38 -6.87
CA GLY A 275 -16.79 11.77 -6.43
C GLY A 275 -15.83 12.12 -5.28
N VAL A 276 -14.72 11.38 -5.16
CA VAL A 276 -13.71 11.57 -4.10
C VAL A 276 -12.34 11.87 -4.70
N THR A 277 -11.45 12.46 -3.90
CA THR A 277 -10.06 12.68 -4.29
C THR A 277 -9.15 11.51 -3.97
N SER A 278 -9.55 10.66 -3.01
CA SER A 278 -8.84 9.44 -2.62
C SER A 278 -9.85 8.44 -2.03
N THR A 279 -9.64 7.15 -2.29
CA THR A 279 -10.33 6.06 -1.61
C THR A 279 -9.51 5.49 -0.45
N ARG A 280 -8.19 5.72 -0.42
CA ARG A 280 -7.30 5.19 0.62
C ARG A 280 -7.82 5.60 2.00
N ASN A 281 -8.08 4.60 2.85
CA ASN A 281 -8.63 4.77 4.19
C ASN A 281 -9.87 5.67 4.29
N ASN A 282 -10.63 5.79 3.20
CA ASN A 282 -11.83 6.60 3.18
C ASN A 282 -13.02 5.80 3.73
N PRO A 283 -13.57 6.16 4.92
CA PRO A 283 -14.64 5.39 5.56
C PRO A 283 -15.97 5.47 4.81
N ASP A 284 -16.13 6.42 3.86
CA ASP A 284 -17.34 6.54 3.06
C ASP A 284 -17.38 5.52 1.92
N ILE A 285 -16.25 4.87 1.60
CA ILE A 285 -16.12 3.91 0.50
C ILE A 285 -15.51 2.60 1.01
N VAL A 286 -16.40 1.72 1.49
CA VAL A 286 -16.04 0.44 2.08
C VAL A 286 -16.08 -0.68 1.03
N VAL A 287 -15.05 -1.54 1.03
CA VAL A 287 -14.95 -2.73 0.18
C VAL A 287 -15.46 -3.97 0.93
N ASP A 288 -16.75 -3.99 1.24
CA ASP A 288 -17.40 -5.17 1.85
C ASP A 288 -17.97 -6.11 0.80
N THR A 289 -17.09 -6.72 0.01
CA THR A 289 -17.44 -7.65 -1.08
C THR A 289 -17.12 -9.09 -0.71
N VAL A 290 -17.75 -10.05 -1.39
CA VAL A 290 -17.45 -11.48 -1.19
C VAL A 290 -15.98 -11.78 -1.47
N SER A 291 -15.40 -11.16 -2.51
CA SER A 291 -13.99 -11.36 -2.87
C SER A 291 -13.03 -10.74 -1.85
N ALA A 292 -13.31 -9.52 -1.37
CA ALA A 292 -12.46 -8.85 -0.38
C ALA A 292 -12.44 -9.63 0.94
N ASN A 293 -13.61 -10.09 1.43
CA ASN A 293 -13.67 -10.89 2.65
C ASN A 293 -12.94 -12.25 2.50
N ALA A 294 -13.01 -12.89 1.32
CA ALA A 294 -12.29 -14.13 1.05
C ALA A 294 -10.76 -13.89 0.99
N ALA A 295 -10.33 -12.83 0.32
CA ALA A 295 -8.92 -12.44 0.26
C ALA A 295 -8.34 -12.13 1.64
N LEU A 296 -9.08 -11.40 2.48
CA LEU A 296 -8.69 -11.11 3.87
C LEU A 296 -8.63 -12.38 4.75
N ALA A 297 -9.36 -13.45 4.37
CA ALA A 297 -9.25 -14.76 5.00
C ALA A 297 -8.07 -15.60 4.45
N GLY A 298 -7.26 -15.05 3.54
CA GLY A 298 -6.14 -15.73 2.89
C GLY A 298 -6.55 -16.65 1.74
N GLU A 299 -7.78 -16.54 1.24
CA GLU A 299 -8.26 -17.33 0.11
C GLU A 299 -7.94 -16.64 -1.22
N CYS A 300 -7.39 -17.41 -2.16
CA CYS A 300 -7.18 -16.96 -3.54
C CYS A 300 -8.18 -17.67 -4.46
N GLY A 301 -8.87 -16.92 -5.32
CA GLY A 301 -9.88 -17.48 -6.20
C GLY A 301 -10.40 -16.51 -7.25
N GLN A 302 -11.47 -16.92 -7.90
CA GLN A 302 -12.13 -16.15 -8.96
C GLN A 302 -13.65 -16.31 -8.80
N ALA A 303 -14.40 -15.23 -8.99
CA ALA A 303 -15.85 -15.25 -8.86
C ALA A 303 -16.44 -14.05 -9.55
N ILE A 304 -17.58 -14.26 -10.21
CA ILE A 304 -18.43 -13.14 -10.63
C ILE A 304 -19.11 -12.61 -9.37
N ILE A 305 -18.88 -11.34 -9.05
CA ILE A 305 -19.43 -10.68 -7.87
C ILE A 305 -20.04 -9.33 -8.22
N THR A 306 -20.78 -8.76 -7.28
CA THR A 306 -21.07 -7.33 -7.26
C THR A 306 -19.96 -6.62 -6.51
N ASP A 307 -19.32 -5.63 -7.13
CA ASP A 307 -18.25 -4.85 -6.51
C ASP A 307 -18.78 -3.77 -5.55
N TYR A 308 -17.87 -2.97 -4.98
CA TYR A 308 -18.20 -1.88 -4.05
C TYR A 308 -18.97 -0.72 -4.71
N ARG A 309 -19.03 -0.66 -6.06
CA ARG A 309 -19.82 0.31 -6.82
C ARG A 309 -21.23 -0.20 -7.14
N GLY A 310 -21.48 -1.49 -6.92
CA GLY A 310 -22.74 -2.13 -7.29
C GLY A 310 -22.75 -2.72 -8.69
N GLU A 311 -21.59 -2.80 -9.36
CA GLU A 311 -21.45 -3.31 -10.71
C GLU A 311 -21.09 -4.81 -10.71
N GLU A 312 -21.61 -5.57 -11.68
CA GLU A 312 -21.25 -6.99 -11.86
C GLU A 312 -19.86 -7.09 -12.53
N VAL A 313 -18.91 -7.69 -11.83
CA VAL A 313 -17.51 -7.84 -12.28
C VAL A 313 -17.08 -9.31 -12.26
N PHE A 314 -16.11 -9.64 -13.10
CA PHE A 314 -15.51 -10.97 -13.24
C PHE A 314 -14.35 -11.17 -12.27
#